data_AF-A0A3M7QCR4-F1
#
_entry.id   AF-A0A3M7QCR4-F1
#
_cell.length_a   1.000
_cell.length_b   1.000
_cell.length_c   1.000
_cell.angle_alpha   90.00
_cell.angle_beta   90.00
_cell.angle_gamma   90.00
#
_symmetry.space_group_name_H-M   'P 1'
#
loop_
_entity.id
_entity.type
_entity.pdbx_description
1 polymer ?
#
loop_
_entity_poly.entity_id
_entity_poly.type
_entity_poly.pdbx_seq_one_letter_code
_entity_poly.pdbx_strand_id
1 'polypeptide(L)'
;KNYDNYSQELKEACLAFDRQDIGVMDFDEVKQILMKYGEQLDENDLELFKDTFVNDSGKIIVDDFIKQLNPMDAESGKKKKGGKKGSGKKK
;
A
#
# COMPACT_ATOMS: atom_id res chain seq x y z
N LYS A 1 19.02 -3.14 -0.05
CA LYS A 1 18.06 -3.08 1.08
C LYS A 1 17.02 -4.16 0.83
N ASN A 2 16.82 -5.08 1.78
CA ASN A 2 15.92 -6.23 1.64
C ASN A 2 14.50 -5.76 2.02
N TYR A 3 13.74 -5.22 1.06
CA TYR A 3 12.44 -4.57 1.31
C TYR A 3 11.31 -5.55 1.66
N ASP A 4 11.51 -6.85 1.41
CA ASP A 4 10.53 -7.91 1.66
C ASP A 4 10.15 -8.01 3.15
N ASN A 5 11.14 -8.08 4.04
CA ASN A 5 10.93 -8.09 5.50
C ASN A 5 10.19 -6.85 5.99
N TYR A 6 10.58 -5.67 5.50
CA TYR A 6 9.99 -4.41 5.92
C TYR A 6 8.48 -4.36 5.62
N SER A 7 8.07 -4.86 4.44
CA SER A 7 6.65 -4.90 4.06
C SER A 7 5.82 -5.85 4.95
N GLN A 8 6.38 -7.00 5.36
CA GLN A 8 5.69 -7.92 6.27
C GLN A 8 5.60 -7.37 7.69
N GLU A 9 6.71 -6.85 8.21
CA GLU A 9 6.77 -6.27 9.55
C GLU A 9 5.79 -5.10 9.70
N LEU A 10 5.68 -4.27 8.67
CA LEU A 10 4.77 -3.13 8.65
C LEU A 10 3.31 -3.56 8.46
N LYS A 11 3.05 -4.62 7.70
CA LYS A 11 1.71 -5.21 7.61
C LYS A 11 1.26 -5.78 8.96
N GLU A 12 2.13 -6.51 9.66
CA GLU A 12 1.85 -7.03 11.00
C GLU A 12 1.64 -5.90 12.01
N ALA A 13 2.42 -4.82 11.91
CA ALA A 13 2.22 -3.60 12.68
C ALA A 13 0.83 -3.01 12.46
N CYS A 14 0.45 -2.85 11.18
CA CYS A 14 -0.83 -2.29 10.81
C CYS A 14 -1.98 -3.17 11.31
N LEU A 15 -1.88 -4.49 11.22
CA LEU A 15 -2.90 -5.41 11.78
C LEU A 15 -2.98 -5.34 13.30
N ALA A 16 -1.86 -5.13 13.99
CA ALA A 16 -1.84 -4.97 15.44
C ALA A 16 -2.42 -3.62 15.92
N PHE A 17 -2.35 -2.60 15.07
CA PHE A 17 -2.89 -1.26 15.34
C PHE A 17 -4.34 -1.11 14.88
N ASP A 18 -4.71 -1.66 13.72
CA ASP A 18 -6.06 -1.65 13.16
C ASP A 18 -6.95 -2.66 13.90
N ARG A 19 -7.49 -2.25 15.06
CA ARG A 19 -8.43 -3.07 15.84
C ARG A 19 -9.74 -3.36 15.11
N GLN A 20 -10.04 -2.64 14.03
CA GLN A 20 -11.31 -2.72 13.30
C GLN A 20 -11.18 -3.50 11.99
N ASP A 21 -9.97 -3.91 11.61
CA ASP A 21 -9.62 -4.56 10.33
C ASP A 21 -10.23 -3.82 9.12
N ILE A 22 -10.20 -2.48 9.15
CA ILE A 22 -10.77 -1.65 8.09
C ILE A 22 -9.81 -1.46 6.91
N GLY A 23 -8.51 -1.66 7.13
CA GLY A 23 -7.49 -1.55 6.09
C GLY A 23 -7.23 -0.12 5.62
N VAL A 24 -7.71 0.87 6.37
CA VAL A 24 -7.50 2.29 6.16
C VAL A 24 -7.06 2.93 7.48
N MET A 25 -6.00 3.72 7.42
CA MET A 25 -5.44 4.38 8.59
C MET A 25 -5.35 5.88 8.35
N ASP A 26 -5.45 6.64 9.44
CA ASP A 26 -5.17 8.06 9.41
C ASP A 26 -3.66 8.31 9.45
N PHE A 27 -3.23 9.47 8.94
CA PHE A 27 -1.81 9.84 8.88
C PHE A 27 -1.11 9.74 10.24
N ASP A 28 -1.79 10.10 11.32
CA ASP A 28 -1.23 10.05 12.67
C ASP A 28 -0.96 8.60 13.11
N GLU A 29 -1.85 7.66 12.77
CA GLU A 29 -1.65 6.24 13.12
C GLU A 29 -0.48 5.63 12.34
N VAL A 30 -0.36 5.94 11.06
CA VAL A 30 0.78 5.49 10.24
C VAL A 30 2.08 6.10 10.75
N LYS A 31 2.08 7.37 11.14
CA LYS A 31 3.23 8.02 11.78
C LYS A 31 3.64 7.31 13.06
N GLN A 32 2.68 6.96 13.92
CA GLN A 32 2.94 6.21 15.15
C GLN A 32 3.59 4.85 14.86
N ILE A 33 3.11 4.14 13.83
CA ILE A 33 3.69 2.86 13.39
C ILE A 33 5.12 3.06 12.90
N LEU A 34 5.37 4.00 11.99
CA LEU A 34 6.72 4.27 11.45
C LEU A 34 7.71 4.64 12.55
N MET A 35 7.29 5.49 13.51
CA MET A 35 8.10 5.83 14.68
C MET A 35 8.41 4.61 15.56
N LYS A 36 7.44 3.70 15.74
CA LYS A 36 7.61 2.49 16.55
C LYS A 36 8.62 1.51 15.96
N TYR A 37 8.72 1.47 14.63
CA TYR A 37 9.66 0.62 13.89
C TYR A 37 11.04 1.28 13.68
N GLY A 38 11.25 2.48 14.23
CA GLY A 38 12.56 3.11 14.33
C GLY A 38 12.87 4.14 13.25
N GLU A 39 11.90 4.50 12.40
CA GLU A 39 12.06 5.55 11.39
C GLU A 39 11.43 6.85 11.92
N GLN A 40 12.27 7.80 12.36
CA GLN A 40 11.82 9.15 12.64
C GLN A 40 11.70 9.89 11.32
N LEU A 41 10.46 10.07 10.85
CA LEU A 41 10.19 11.01 9.76
C LEU A 41 10.26 12.44 10.30
N ASP A 42 11.12 13.25 9.72
CA ASP A 42 11.16 14.70 9.95
C ASP A 42 9.95 15.37 9.29
N GLU A 43 9.66 16.62 9.68
CA GLU A 43 8.50 17.36 9.18
C GLU A 43 8.47 17.46 7.64
N ASN A 44 9.63 17.58 6.99
CA ASN A 44 9.73 17.57 5.54
C ASN A 44 9.36 16.20 4.92
N ASP A 45 9.85 15.11 5.49
CA ASP A 45 9.52 13.76 5.02
C ASP A 45 8.04 13.45 5.25
N LEU A 46 7.47 13.94 6.36
CA LEU A 46 6.04 13.87 6.67
C LEU A 46 5.18 14.60 5.64
N GLU A 47 5.59 15.79 5.19
CA GLU A 47 4.87 16.53 4.13
C GLU A 47 4.94 15.79 2.79
N LEU A 48 6.11 15.30 2.40
CA LEU A 48 6.28 14.52 1.17
C LEU A 48 5.48 13.22 1.22
N PHE A 49 5.52 12.53 2.36
CA PHE A 49 4.75 11.31 2.61
C PHE A 49 3.26 11.57 2.52
N LYS A 50 2.78 12.67 3.11
CA LYS A 50 1.38 13.07 3.04
C LYS A 50 0.94 13.31 1.60
N ASP A 51 1.71 14.09 0.82
CA ASP A 51 1.38 14.34 -0.59
C ASP A 51 1.36 13.06 -1.44
N THR A 52 2.21 12.08 -1.09
CA THR A 52 2.38 10.85 -1.88
C THR A 52 1.39 9.75 -1.51
N PHE A 53 1.07 9.59 -0.21
CA PHE A 53 0.32 8.44 0.31
C PHE A 53 -1.04 8.81 0.94
N VAL A 54 -1.24 10.06 1.33
CA VAL A 54 -2.51 10.52 1.89
C VAL A 54 -3.41 10.97 0.74
N ASN A 55 -4.57 10.34 0.63
CA ASN A 55 -5.58 10.77 -0.34
C ASN A 55 -6.27 12.06 0.11
N ASP A 56 -7.07 12.65 -0.79
CA ASP A 56 -7.84 13.89 -0.57
C ASP A 56 -8.75 13.86 0.69
N SER A 57 -9.06 12.66 1.20
CA SER A 57 -9.84 12.42 2.42
C SER A 57 -9.01 12.45 3.72
N GLY A 58 -7.69 12.60 3.64
CA GLY A 58 -6.79 12.56 4.80
C GLY A 58 -6.45 11.13 5.29
N LYS A 59 -6.82 10.11 4.50
CA LYS A 59 -6.66 8.69 4.85
C LYS A 59 -5.66 7.99 3.96
N ILE A 60 -4.98 7.00 4.53
CA ILE A 60 -3.99 6.14 3.90
C ILE A 60 -4.58 4.74 3.77
N ILE A 61 -4.50 4.17 2.58
CA ILE A 61 -4.93 2.79 2.34
C ILE A 61 -3.72 1.89 2.61
N VAL A 62 -3.79 1.08 3.66
CA VAL A 62 -2.67 0.24 4.10
C VAL A 62 -2.20 -0.68 2.97
N ASP A 63 -3.14 -1.26 2.22
CA ASP A 63 -2.82 -2.14 1.09
C ASP A 63 -2.03 -1.42 -0.03
N ASP A 64 -2.36 -0.15 -0.32
CA ASP A 64 -1.62 0.65 -1.30
C ASP A 64 -0.22 1.02 -0.78
N PHE A 65 -0.14 1.40 0.49
CA PHE A 65 1.13 1.72 1.15
C PHE A 65 2.11 0.54 1.11
N ILE A 66 1.66 -0.66 1.49
CA ILE A 66 2.48 -1.87 1.47
C ILE A 66 2.87 -2.25 0.03
N LYS A 67 1.99 -2.05 -0.96
CA LYS A 67 2.30 -2.27 -2.39
C LYS A 67 3.36 -1.31 -2.92
N GLN A 68 3.30 -0.05 -2.54
CA GLN A 68 4.33 0.92 -2.94
C GLN A 68 5.67 0.65 -2.27
N LEU A 69 5.67 0.13 -1.04
CA LEU A 69 6.88 -0.30 -0.33
C LEU A 69 7.47 -1.61 -0.85
N ASN A 70 6.64 -2.48 -1.44
CA ASN A 70 7.08 -3.70 -2.10
C ASN A 70 6.90 -3.61 -3.63
N PRO A 71 7.82 -2.94 -4.35
CA PRO A 71 7.74 -2.81 -5.80
C PRO A 71 7.83 -4.17 -6.54
N MET A 72 8.08 -5.28 -5.83
CA MET A 72 8.24 -6.60 -6.43
C MET A 72 6.91 -7.30 -6.75
N ASP A 73 5.76 -6.85 -6.21
CA ASP A 73 4.44 -7.45 -6.48
C ASP A 73 3.61 -6.66 -7.53
N ALA A 74 3.98 -5.41 -7.82
CA ALA A 74 3.25 -4.56 -8.76
C ALA A 74 3.27 -5.07 -10.22
N GLU A 75 4.14 -6.03 -10.56
CA GLU A 75 4.23 -6.62 -11.91
C GLU A 75 3.39 -7.91 -12.10
N SER A 76 2.67 -8.43 -11.08
CA SER A 76 1.91 -9.69 -11.22
C SER A 76 0.40 -9.52 -11.49
N GLY A 77 -0.15 -8.31 -11.37
CA GLY A 77 -1.60 -8.06 -11.30
C GLY A 77 -2.41 -7.85 -12.60
N LYS A 78 -1.82 -7.91 -13.81
CA LYS A 78 -2.59 -7.78 -15.08
C LYS A 78 -2.69 -9.11 -15.84
N LYS A 79 -3.44 -10.09 -15.31
CA LYS A 79 -4.05 -11.13 -16.14
C LYS A 79 -5.53 -11.40 -15.80
N LYS A 80 -6.36 -10.97 -16.78
CA LYS A 80 -7.60 -11.59 -17.31
C LYS A 80 -8.95 -11.38 -16.60
N LYS A 81 -9.92 -10.89 -17.40
CA LYS A 81 -11.30 -11.39 -17.67
C LYS A 81 -11.91 -10.44 -18.73
N GLY A 82 -12.64 -10.78 -19.80
CA GLY A 82 -13.18 -11.96 -20.49
C GLY A 82 -13.89 -11.38 -21.76
N GLY A 83 -13.84 -11.95 -22.97
CA GLY A 83 -14.52 -13.16 -23.42
C GLY A 83 -15.86 -12.84 -24.15
N LYS A 84 -15.90 -12.86 -25.50
CA LYS A 84 -16.95 -13.52 -26.33
C LYS A 84 -16.84 -13.24 -27.85
N LYS A 85 -16.75 -14.37 -28.60
CA LYS A 85 -17.45 -14.76 -29.85
C LYS A 85 -17.31 -13.98 -31.17
N GLY A 86 -17.08 -14.76 -32.25
CA GLY A 86 -17.48 -14.46 -33.64
C GLY A 86 -16.36 -14.80 -34.63
N SER A 87 -16.20 -16.04 -35.11
CA SER A 87 -16.92 -16.66 -36.25
C SER A 87 -16.61 -16.02 -37.62
N GLY A 88 -15.95 -16.79 -38.49
CA GLY A 88 -15.88 -16.58 -39.95
C GLY A 88 -14.66 -15.78 -40.43
N LYS A 89 -14.04 -16.05 -41.57
CA LYS A 89 -14.42 -16.88 -42.71
C LYS A 89 -13.17 -17.06 -43.59
N LYS A 90 -12.98 -18.28 -44.10
CA LYS A 90 -12.11 -18.60 -45.24
C LYS A 90 -12.25 -17.55 -46.35
N LYS A 91 -11.13 -17.11 -46.92
CA LYS A 91 -10.96 -17.06 -48.38
C LYS A 91 -9.49 -17.13 -48.75
#